data_AF-A0A7W0Y392-F1
#
_entry.id   AF-A0A7W0Y392-F1
#
_cell.length_a   1.000
_cell.length_b   1.000
_cell.length_c   1.000
_cell.angle_alpha   90.00
_cell.angle_beta   90.00
_cell.angle_gamma   90.00
#
_symmetry.space_group_name_H-M   'P 1'
#
loop_
_entity.id
_entity.type
_entity.pdbx_description
1 polymer ?
#
loop_
_entity_poly.entity_id
_entity_poly.type
_entity_poly.pdbx_seq_one_letter_code
_entity_poly.pdbx_strand_id
1 'polypeptide(L)'
;PEPTQLTIAPATNYRLTGSAAAAPAPDAYADKDTFAITTGATTNELAVRLGWPGTAANLDYLVFEAGSAEPVVRAITVANQAPELRTFSVKPNANYWLLVGAKAGSTVPAGYTASVCGASFAP
;
A
#
# COMPACT_ATOMS: atom_id res chain seq x y z
N PRO A 1 -4.40 14.10 9.35
CA PRO A 1 -4.60 13.80 7.92
C PRO A 1 -3.28 13.36 7.30
N GLU A 2 -3.24 12.11 6.87
CA GLU A 2 -2.10 11.50 6.21
C GLU A 2 -1.96 12.09 4.79
N PRO A 3 -0.72 12.31 4.31
CA PRO A 3 -0.51 12.89 2.98
C PRO A 3 -1.03 11.94 1.90
N THR A 4 -1.99 12.43 1.11
CA THR A 4 -2.51 11.77 -0.11
C THR A 4 -2.14 12.63 -1.33
N GLN A 5 -2.38 12.11 -2.54
CA GLN A 5 -2.06 12.78 -3.82
C GLN A 5 -0.55 12.92 -4.06
N LEU A 6 0.18 11.83 -3.79
CA LEU A 6 1.62 11.80 -3.94
C LEU A 6 2.03 11.49 -5.37
N THR A 7 2.84 12.35 -5.97
CA THR A 7 3.47 12.07 -7.26
C THR A 7 4.77 11.30 -7.05
N ILE A 8 4.81 10.03 -7.45
CA ILE A 8 5.97 9.16 -7.31
C ILE A 8 6.81 9.22 -8.58
N ALA A 9 7.82 10.10 -8.58
CA ALA A 9 8.84 10.14 -9.62
C ALA A 9 9.88 9.01 -9.44
N PRO A 10 10.67 8.67 -10.48
CA PRO A 10 11.73 7.70 -10.33
C PRO A 10 12.76 8.13 -9.28
N ALA A 11 13.37 7.16 -8.59
CA ALA A 11 14.31 7.36 -7.49
C ALA A 11 13.76 8.17 -6.30
N THR A 12 12.46 8.43 -6.27
CA THR A 12 11.79 9.08 -5.14
C THR A 12 11.18 8.03 -4.23
N ASN A 13 11.34 8.22 -2.92
CA ASN A 13 10.81 7.32 -1.90
C ASN A 13 9.95 8.11 -0.92
N TYR A 14 8.73 7.63 -0.69
CA TYR A 14 7.81 8.19 0.29
C TYR A 14 7.62 7.20 1.42
N ARG A 15 7.55 7.71 2.66
CA ARG A 15 7.17 6.94 3.83
C ARG A 15 5.84 7.45 4.33
N LEU A 16 4.83 6.59 4.22
CA LEU A 16 3.49 6.81 4.77
C LEU A 16 3.44 6.15 6.14
N THR A 17 2.77 6.80 7.08
CA THR A 17 2.54 6.28 8.43
C THR A 17 1.05 6.33 8.70
N GLY A 18 0.51 5.27 9.27
CA GLY A 18 -0.89 5.19 9.64
C GLY A 18 -1.10 4.22 10.80
N SER A 19 -2.35 3.97 11.13
CA SER A 19 -2.75 3.02 12.16
C SER A 19 -4.06 2.38 11.78
N ALA A 20 -4.05 1.08 11.53
CA ALA A 20 -5.29 0.35 11.31
C ALA A 20 -6.05 0.25 12.63
N ALA A 21 -7.29 0.73 12.68
CA ALA A 21 -8.16 0.64 13.85
C ALA A 21 -9.05 -0.60 13.84
N ALA A 22 -9.73 -0.84 14.96
CA ALA A 22 -10.88 -1.75 15.01
C ALA A 22 -12.12 -1.00 14.52
N ALA A 23 -12.32 -0.93 13.20
CA ALA A 23 -13.59 -0.49 12.64
C ALA A 23 -14.41 -1.71 12.14
N PRO A 24 -15.74 -1.64 12.17
CA PRO A 24 -16.56 -2.61 11.45
C PRO A 24 -16.49 -2.31 9.96
N ALA A 25 -16.17 -3.31 9.14
CA ALA A 25 -16.33 -3.22 7.68
C ALA A 25 -17.08 -4.45 7.15
N PRO A 26 -17.76 -4.33 6.00
CA PRO A 26 -18.50 -5.43 5.40
C PRO A 26 -17.59 -6.47 4.70
N ASP A 27 -16.28 -6.25 4.66
CA ASP A 27 -15.31 -7.13 4.02
C ASP A 27 -14.31 -7.73 5.03
N ALA A 28 -13.27 -8.39 4.50
CA ALA A 28 -12.28 -9.09 5.31
C ALA A 28 -11.29 -8.16 6.05
N TYR A 29 -11.49 -6.84 6.03
CA TYR A 29 -10.56 -5.86 6.63
C TYR A 29 -11.26 -4.96 7.64
N ALA A 30 -10.74 -4.88 8.87
CA ALA A 30 -11.36 -4.10 9.94
C ALA A 30 -11.31 -2.59 9.68
N ASP A 31 -10.21 -2.09 9.15
CA ASP A 31 -10.05 -0.68 8.80
C ASP A 31 -9.12 -0.57 7.58
N LYS A 32 -9.37 0.42 6.73
CA LYS A 32 -8.68 0.59 5.45
C LYS A 32 -8.28 2.03 5.25
N ASP A 33 -6.99 2.29 5.41
CA ASP A 33 -6.40 3.54 4.98
C ASP A 33 -6.22 3.51 3.46
N THR A 34 -6.60 4.60 2.81
CA THR A 34 -6.55 4.72 1.34
C THR A 34 -5.69 5.92 0.95
N PHE A 35 -4.62 5.67 0.21
CA PHE A 35 -3.68 6.68 -0.26
C PHE A 35 -3.79 6.85 -1.77
N ALA A 36 -4.08 8.07 -2.22
CA ALA A 36 -3.99 8.45 -3.63
C ALA A 36 -2.52 8.60 -4.04
N ILE A 37 -2.13 7.92 -5.11
CA ILE A 37 -0.78 7.91 -5.66
C ILE A 37 -0.87 8.22 -7.17
N THR A 38 0.00 9.08 -7.67
CA THR A 38 0.15 9.34 -9.11
C THR A 38 1.58 8.99 -9.51
N THR A 39 1.77 8.24 -10.59
CA THR A 39 3.12 7.93 -11.10
C THR A 39 3.66 9.09 -11.93
N GLY A 40 4.95 9.36 -11.82
CA GLY A 40 5.64 10.35 -12.65
C GLY A 40 5.67 9.96 -14.13
N ALA A 41 6.08 10.91 -14.98
CA ALA A 41 6.05 10.77 -16.45
C ALA A 41 6.91 9.62 -17.01
N THR A 42 7.88 9.15 -16.25
CA THR A 42 8.76 8.03 -16.63
C THR A 42 8.73 6.88 -15.62
N THR A 43 7.93 6.98 -14.55
CA THR A 43 7.82 5.91 -13.55
C THR A 43 7.01 4.75 -14.13
N ASN A 44 7.65 3.59 -14.27
CA ASN A 44 7.01 2.39 -14.80
C ASN A 44 7.12 1.16 -13.88
N GLU A 45 7.72 1.33 -12.71
CA GLU A 45 7.72 0.33 -11.64
C GLU A 45 7.53 1.03 -10.29
N LEU A 46 6.76 0.38 -9.40
CA LEU A 46 6.71 0.73 -7.99
C LEU A 46 7.17 -0.46 -7.14
N ALA A 47 7.88 -0.17 -6.06
CA ALA A 47 8.08 -1.10 -4.95
C ALA A 47 7.36 -0.57 -3.71
N VAL A 48 6.54 -1.41 -3.09
CA VAL A 48 5.79 -1.08 -1.87
C VAL A 48 6.16 -2.04 -0.76
N ARG A 49 6.63 -1.47 0.37
CA ARG A 49 6.96 -2.20 1.59
C ARG A 49 6.05 -1.74 2.73
N LEU A 50 5.15 -2.60 3.16
CA LEU A 50 4.34 -2.39 4.36
C LEU A 50 5.01 -3.08 5.54
N GLY A 51 5.19 -2.35 6.65
CA GLY A 51 5.74 -2.91 7.88
C GLY A 51 5.00 -2.41 9.11
N TRP A 52 4.91 -3.26 10.13
CA TRP A 52 4.30 -2.98 11.42
C TRP A 52 5.13 -3.67 12.53
N PRO A 53 5.06 -3.19 13.78
CA PRO A 53 5.80 -3.80 14.88
C PRO A 53 5.14 -5.10 15.35
N GLY A 54 5.98 -6.05 15.78
CA GLY A 54 5.53 -7.31 16.37
C GLY A 54 4.84 -8.27 15.39
N THR A 55 4.16 -9.27 15.94
CA THR A 55 3.49 -10.35 15.18
C THR A 55 1.99 -10.47 15.49
N ALA A 56 1.46 -9.61 16.36
CA ALA A 56 0.06 -9.66 16.79
C ALA A 56 -0.90 -9.07 15.75
N ALA A 57 -0.40 -8.16 14.91
CA ALA A 57 -1.13 -7.58 13.79
C ALA A 57 -0.86 -8.34 12.50
N ASN A 58 -1.87 -8.39 11.64
CA ASN A 58 -1.82 -8.94 10.30
C ASN A 58 -2.34 -7.88 9.33
N LEU A 59 -1.41 -7.09 8.78
CA LEU A 59 -1.75 -6.03 7.84
C LEU A 59 -1.41 -6.46 6.42
N ASP A 60 -2.33 -6.19 5.52
CA ASP A 60 -2.14 -6.42 4.10
C ASP A 60 -2.15 -5.09 3.35
N TYR A 61 -1.68 -5.11 2.10
CA TYR A 61 -2.02 -4.04 1.18
C TYR A 61 -2.45 -4.53 -0.20
N LEU A 62 -3.23 -3.67 -0.85
CA LEU A 62 -3.70 -3.82 -2.20
C LEU A 62 -3.40 -2.54 -2.97
N VAL A 63 -3.06 -2.66 -4.26
CA VAL A 63 -2.89 -1.51 -5.14
C VAL A 63 -3.85 -1.63 -6.31
N PHE A 64 -4.62 -0.58 -6.56
CA PHE A 64 -5.56 -0.49 -7.68
C PHE A 64 -5.15 0.62 -8.62
N GLU A 65 -5.24 0.39 -9.92
CA GLU A 65 -5.26 1.50 -10.89
C GLU A 65 -6.58 2.27 -10.72
N ALA A 66 -6.55 3.60 -10.75
CA ALA A 66 -7.75 4.41 -10.57
C ALA A 66 -8.81 4.07 -11.64
N GLY A 67 -10.03 3.80 -11.19
CA GLY A 67 -11.13 3.35 -12.06
C GLY A 67 -11.19 1.84 -12.28
N SER A 68 -10.21 1.06 -11.79
CA SER A 68 -10.26 -0.41 -11.77
C SER A 68 -10.81 -0.92 -10.44
N ALA A 69 -11.70 -1.91 -10.51
CA ALA A 69 -12.13 -2.69 -9.36
C ALA A 69 -11.19 -3.84 -9.02
N GLU A 70 -10.32 -4.24 -9.96
CA GLU A 70 -9.31 -5.28 -9.75
C GLU A 70 -7.98 -4.67 -9.35
N PRO A 71 -7.32 -5.20 -8.30
CA PRO A 71 -6.02 -4.71 -7.90
C PRO A 71 -4.94 -5.19 -8.86
N VAL A 72 -4.02 -4.30 -9.21
CA VAL A 72 -2.80 -4.63 -9.93
C VAL A 72 -1.82 -5.42 -9.05
N VAL A 73 -1.95 -5.30 -7.73
CA VAL A 73 -1.09 -5.97 -6.74
C VAL A 73 -1.86 -6.37 -5.51
N ARG A 74 -1.53 -7.57 -5.00
CA ARG A 74 -1.96 -8.06 -3.70
C ARG A 74 -0.73 -8.50 -2.88
N ALA A 75 -0.53 -7.89 -1.73
CA ALA A 75 0.48 -8.31 -0.76
C ALA A 75 -0.23 -8.78 0.51
N ILE A 76 -0.52 -10.08 0.49
CA ILE A 76 -1.37 -10.82 1.44
C ILE A 76 -0.68 -12.15 1.84
N THR A 77 0.65 -12.18 1.75
CA THR A 77 1.43 -13.40 1.57
C THR A 77 1.76 -14.12 2.87
N VAL A 78 1.92 -13.39 3.98
CA VAL A 78 2.38 -13.97 5.24
C VAL A 78 1.57 -13.44 6.41
N ALA A 79 0.66 -14.27 6.90
CA ALA A 79 -0.09 -13.96 8.10
C ALA A 79 0.86 -13.68 9.28
N ASN A 80 0.61 -12.58 9.99
CA ASN A 80 1.28 -12.22 11.24
C ASN A 80 2.79 -11.95 11.11
N GLN A 81 3.32 -11.72 9.90
CA GLN A 81 4.73 -11.37 9.69
C GLN A 81 4.88 -10.16 8.78
N ALA A 82 5.50 -9.11 9.33
CA ALA A 82 6.00 -8.00 8.56
C ALA A 82 7.40 -8.34 7.99
N PRO A 83 7.79 -7.76 6.84
CA PRO A 83 7.01 -6.87 5.99
C PRO A 83 6.24 -7.60 4.88
N GLU A 84 5.16 -6.97 4.42
CA GLU A 84 4.63 -7.26 3.09
C GLU A 84 5.42 -6.44 2.06
N LEU A 85 5.95 -7.10 1.02
CA LEU A 85 6.77 -6.48 -0.03
C LEU A 85 6.39 -7.01 -1.41
N ARG A 86 6.18 -6.08 -2.35
CA ARG A 86 6.00 -6.35 -3.77
C ARG A 86 6.66 -5.25 -4.59
N THR A 87 7.16 -5.69 -5.75
CA THR A 87 7.61 -4.84 -6.84
C THR A 87 6.77 -5.17 -8.06
N PHE A 88 6.29 -4.17 -8.78
CA PHE A 88 5.32 -4.36 -9.86
C PHE A 88 5.34 -3.22 -10.86
N SER A 89 4.99 -3.54 -12.10
CA SER A 89 4.90 -2.56 -13.18
C SER A 89 3.69 -1.64 -13.00
N VAL A 90 3.87 -0.37 -13.39
CA VAL A 90 2.82 0.66 -13.42
C VAL A 90 2.88 1.42 -14.74
N LYS A 91 1.79 2.10 -15.08
CA LYS A 91 1.76 3.03 -16.21
C LYS A 91 2.34 4.37 -15.76
N PRO A 92 3.19 5.04 -16.57
CA PRO A 92 3.58 6.42 -16.31
C PRO A 92 2.37 7.38 -16.38
N ASN A 93 2.42 8.50 -15.63
CA ASN A 93 1.34 9.49 -15.55
C ASN A 93 -0.04 8.92 -15.22
N ALA A 94 -0.10 7.87 -14.40
CA ALA A 94 -1.35 7.20 -14.04
C ALA A 94 -1.63 7.29 -12.55
N ASN A 95 -2.91 7.26 -12.21
CA ASN A 95 -3.39 7.33 -10.83
C ASN A 95 -3.62 5.92 -10.28
N TYR A 96 -3.27 5.74 -9.02
CA TYR A 96 -3.38 4.51 -8.26
C TYR A 96 -3.92 4.79 -6.85
N TRP A 97 -4.51 3.76 -6.27
CA TRP A 97 -4.92 3.73 -4.87
C TRP A 97 -4.13 2.64 -4.15
N LEU A 98 -3.38 3.02 -3.12
CA LEU A 98 -2.82 2.07 -2.16
C LEU A 98 -3.79 1.94 -0.99
N LEU A 99 -4.30 0.73 -0.80
CA LEU A 99 -5.12 0.36 0.34
C LEU A 99 -4.26 -0.39 1.35
N VAL A 100 -4.22 0.05 2.60
CA VAL A 100 -3.61 -0.68 3.72
C VAL A 100 -4.70 -1.03 4.72
N GLY A 101 -4.78 -2.29 5.13
CA GLY A 101 -5.80 -2.69 6.09
C GLY A 101 -5.42 -3.87 6.96
N ALA A 102 -6.01 -3.92 8.15
CA ALA A 102 -5.86 -5.05 9.06
C ALA A 102 -6.86 -6.16 8.71
N LYS A 103 -6.36 -7.38 8.51
CA LYS A 103 -7.21 -8.54 8.24
C LYS A 103 -8.16 -8.80 9.42
N ALA A 104 -9.38 -9.25 9.16
CA ALA A 104 -10.35 -9.62 10.18
C ALA A 104 -9.74 -10.61 11.18
N GLY A 105 -9.91 -10.33 12.47
CA GLY A 105 -9.30 -11.09 13.57
C GLY A 105 -7.86 -10.69 13.93
N SER A 106 -7.26 -9.72 13.23
CA SER A 106 -5.98 -9.11 13.61
C SER A 106 -6.10 -8.36 14.94
N THR A 107 -5.00 -8.29 15.70
CA THR A 107 -4.91 -7.38 16.86
C THR A 107 -4.78 -5.95 16.37
N VAL A 108 -5.70 -5.08 16.79
CA VAL A 108 -5.77 -3.65 16.43
C VAL A 108 -6.15 -2.82 17.68
N PRO A 109 -5.76 -1.54 17.79
CA PRO A 109 -5.10 -0.72 16.76
C PRO A 109 -3.64 -1.14 16.52
N ALA A 110 -3.21 -1.06 15.26
CA ALA A 110 -1.86 -1.41 14.85
C ALA A 110 -1.25 -0.30 13.99
N GLY A 111 -0.24 0.38 14.54
CA GLY A 111 0.54 1.37 13.80
C GLY A 111 1.41 0.71 12.72
N TYR A 112 1.55 1.36 11.57
CA TYR A 112 2.32 0.83 10.45
C TYR A 112 3.07 1.91 9.68
N THR A 113 3.97 1.46 8.82
CA THR A 113 4.65 2.27 7.81
C THR A 113 4.55 1.62 6.44
N ALA A 114 4.14 2.37 5.43
CA ALA A 114 4.22 1.95 4.04
C ALA A 114 5.25 2.80 3.30
N SER A 115 6.33 2.18 2.85
CA SER A 115 7.31 2.81 1.96
C SER A 115 6.89 2.57 0.51
N VAL A 116 6.83 3.63 -0.29
CA VAL A 116 6.52 3.59 -1.73
C VAL A 116 7.71 4.17 -2.48
N CYS A 117 8.32 3.36 -3.35
CA CYS A 117 9.52 3.72 -4.11
C CYS A 117 9.20 3.65 -5.61
N GLY A 118 9.51 4.71 -6.35
CA GLY A 118 9.34 4.74 -7.80
C GLY A 118 10.63 4.42 -8.55
N ALA A 119 10.52 3.67 -9.64
CA ALA A 119 11.62 3.38 -10.55
C ALA A 119 11.21 3.55 -12.02
N SER A 120 12.22 3.72 -12.87
CA SER A 120 12.10 3.81 -14.32
C SER A 120 13.07 2.81 -14.93
N PHE A 121 12.55 1.90 -15.74
CA PHE A 121 13.35 0.96 -16.52
C PHE A 121 13.16 1.23 -17.99
N ALA A 122 14.25 1.43 -18.72
CA ALA A 122 14.27 1.36 -20.17
C ALA A 122 14.81 -0.03 -20.57
N PRO A 123 14.26 -0.67 -21.62
CA PRO A 123 14.86 -1.85 -22.22
C PRO A 123 16.31 -1.64 -22.67
#